data_AF-A0A8T4TE25-F1
#
_entry.id   AF-A0A8T4TE25-F1
#
_cell.length_a   1.000
_cell.length_b   1.000
_cell.length_c   1.000
_cell.angle_alpha   90.00
_cell.angle_beta   90.00
_cell.angle_gamma   90.00
#
_symmetry.space_group_name_H-M   'P 1'
#
loop_
_entity.id
_entity.type
_entity.pdbx_description
1 polymer ?
#
loop_
_entity_poly.entity_id
_entity_poly.type
_entity_poly.pdbx_seq_one_letter_code
_entity_poly.pdbx_strand_id
1 'polypeptide(L)'
;MFETVGVLVVFFFLLGIGSLFYFGAQRTSLAREQVVAAEQQAFQIVLKALYLPELDCSFLVTQKDNCIDKLKMEQLAKLMAQNDNAKQDYFAQFGFAKITVGQKYPVSDESELVLYSNVPSEIRTVGGVEREVESFTSRLVTQSPILLYDAIRDEYGFGVIEVSVYV
;
A
#
# COMPACT_ATOMS: atom_id res chain seq x y z
N MET A 1 60.65 17.81 8.56
CA MET A 1 59.35 17.88 9.28
C MET A 1 58.23 18.52 8.46
N PHE A 2 58.49 19.50 7.57
CA PHE A 2 57.44 20.05 6.70
C PHE A 2 56.90 19.07 5.64
N GLU A 3 57.74 18.17 5.14
CA GLU A 3 57.34 17.15 4.15
C GLU A 3 56.23 16.22 4.67
N THR A 4 56.35 15.73 5.91
CA THR A 4 55.33 14.88 6.54
C THR A 4 54.02 15.64 6.79
N VAL A 5 54.09 16.94 7.06
CA VAL A 5 52.90 17.79 7.21
C VAL A 5 52.19 17.94 5.86
N GLY A 6 52.94 18.14 4.77
CA GLY A 6 52.38 18.24 3.42
C GLY A 6 51.63 16.98 2.99
N VAL A 7 52.19 15.79 3.25
CA VAL A 7 51.53 14.51 2.94
C VAL A 7 50.22 14.33 3.71
N LEU A 8 50.18 14.70 4.99
CA LEU A 8 48.95 14.63 5.79
C LEU A 8 47.86 15.55 5.25
N VAL A 9 48.22 16.78 4.82
CA VAL A 9 47.24 17.71 4.25
C VAL A 9 46.60 17.13 2.98
N VAL A 10 47.41 16.62 2.05
CA VAL A 10 46.90 15.99 0.81
C VAL A 10 46.02 14.78 1.13
N PHE A 11 46.43 13.96 2.10
CA PHE A 11 45.64 12.82 2.56
C PHE A 11 44.26 13.23 3.08
N PHE A 12 44.17 14.26 3.92
CA PHE A 12 42.88 14.75 4.42
C PHE A 12 42.00 15.34 3.31
N PHE A 13 42.58 16.01 2.31
CA PHE A 13 41.83 16.48 1.14
C PHE A 13 41.24 15.31 0.34
N LEU A 14 42.03 14.27 0.07
CA LEU A 14 41.55 13.07 -0.63
C LEU A 14 40.47 12.34 0.18
N LEU A 15 40.65 12.23 1.50
CA LEU A 15 39.65 11.64 2.40
C LEU A 15 38.35 12.45 2.39
N GLY A 16 38.44 13.78 2.47
CA GLY A 16 37.28 14.67 2.40
C GLY A 16 36.48 14.50 1.12
N ILE A 17 37.16 14.49 -0.03
CA ILE A 17 36.52 14.27 -1.34
C ILE A 17 35.90 12.87 -1.41
N GLY A 18 36.64 11.83 -1.02
CA GLY A 18 36.15 10.44 -1.01
C GLY A 18 34.91 10.26 -0.13
N SER A 19 34.89 10.92 1.03
CA SER A 19 33.76 10.90 1.95
C SER A 19 32.50 11.54 1.35
N LEU A 20 32.64 12.69 0.66
CA LEU A 20 31.52 13.33 -0.03
C LEU A 20 30.91 12.44 -1.12
N PHE A 21 31.75 11.78 -1.93
CA PHE A 21 31.27 10.84 -2.94
C PHE A 21 30.59 9.61 -2.32
N TYR A 22 31.17 9.05 -1.26
CA TYR A 22 30.60 7.91 -0.54
C TYR A 22 29.21 8.23 0.03
N PHE A 23 29.06 9.35 0.75
CA PHE A 23 27.77 9.76 1.29
C PHE A 23 26.74 10.08 0.21
N GLY A 24 27.18 10.65 -0.92
CA GLY A 24 26.31 10.87 -2.09
C GLY A 24 25.75 9.56 -2.63
N ALA A 25 26.62 8.58 -2.91
CA ALA A 25 26.22 7.26 -3.42
C ALA A 25 25.34 6.50 -2.41
N GLN A 26 25.66 6.56 -1.12
CA GLN A 26 24.90 5.89 -0.07
C GLN A 26 23.46 6.41 0.04
N ARG A 27 23.25 7.73 -0.06
CA ARG A 27 21.90 8.32 -0.05
C ARG A 27 21.04 7.80 -1.20
N THR A 28 21.60 7.65 -2.40
CA THR A 28 20.86 7.11 -3.55
C THR A 28 20.51 5.63 -3.37
N SER A 29 21.41 4.82 -2.82
CA SER A 29 21.11 3.40 -2.53
C SER A 29 19.99 3.27 -1.50
N LEU A 30 20.06 4.04 -0.41
CA LEU A 30 19.04 4.04 0.65
C LEU A 30 17.67 4.48 0.12
N ALA A 31 17.61 5.53 -0.71
CA ALA A 31 16.35 5.96 -1.31
C ALA A 31 15.75 4.86 -2.21
N ARG A 32 16.58 4.15 -2.98
CA ARG A 32 16.13 3.04 -3.82
C ARG A 32 15.65 1.86 -2.99
N GLU A 33 16.39 1.47 -1.96
CA GLU A 33 16.02 0.38 -1.05
C GLU A 33 14.71 0.67 -0.32
N GLN A 34 14.47 1.94 0.07
CA GLN A 34 13.19 2.35 0.66
C GLN A 34 12.01 2.16 -0.29
N VAL A 35 12.16 2.53 -1.58
CA VAL A 35 11.11 2.31 -2.58
C VAL A 35 10.83 0.83 -2.77
N VAL A 36 11.86 0.01 -2.91
CA VAL A 36 11.72 -1.46 -3.08
C VAL A 36 11.05 -2.11 -1.87
N ALA A 37 11.46 -1.72 -0.65
CA ALA A 37 10.86 -2.24 0.57
C ALA A 37 9.37 -1.88 0.67
N ALA A 38 9.00 -0.66 0.26
CA ALA A 38 7.64 -0.19 0.30
C ALA A 38 6.76 -0.84 -0.80
N GLU A 39 7.29 -1.09 -2.00
CA GLU A 39 6.64 -1.91 -3.03
C GLU A 39 6.40 -3.35 -2.54
N GLN A 40 7.40 -3.96 -1.90
CA GLN A 40 7.27 -5.29 -1.33
C GLN A 40 6.20 -5.32 -0.23
N GLN A 41 6.10 -4.28 0.61
CA GLN A 41 5.05 -4.16 1.61
C GLN A 41 3.67 -4.04 0.98
N ALA A 42 3.50 -3.22 -0.06
CA ALA A 42 2.24 -3.10 -0.79
C ALA A 42 1.81 -4.45 -1.39
N PHE A 43 2.75 -5.20 -1.99
CA PHE A 43 2.48 -6.53 -2.50
C PHE A 43 2.08 -7.54 -1.40
N GLN A 44 2.73 -7.49 -0.23
CA GLN A 44 2.35 -8.32 0.91
C GLN A 44 0.94 -8.00 1.41
N ILE A 45 0.52 -6.73 1.39
CA ILE A 45 -0.84 -6.33 1.74
C ILE A 45 -1.84 -6.87 0.72
N VAL A 46 -1.54 -6.79 -0.58
CA VAL A 46 -2.36 -7.40 -1.65
C VAL A 46 -2.53 -8.90 -1.40
N LEU A 47 -1.44 -9.63 -1.14
CA LEU A 47 -1.52 -11.06 -0.85
C LEU A 47 -2.38 -11.35 0.38
N LYS A 48 -2.18 -10.61 1.48
CA LYS A 48 -3.00 -10.77 2.69
C LYS A 48 -4.48 -10.52 2.41
N ALA A 49 -4.80 -9.49 1.62
CA ALA A 49 -6.16 -9.18 1.23
C ALA A 49 -6.78 -10.32 0.39
N LEU A 50 -6.03 -10.86 -0.58
CA LEU A 50 -6.49 -11.96 -1.43
C LEU A 50 -6.72 -13.27 -0.66
N TYR A 51 -5.97 -13.50 0.43
CA TYR A 51 -6.11 -14.69 1.27
C TYR A 51 -7.03 -14.49 2.49
N LEU A 52 -7.83 -13.42 2.52
CA LEU A 52 -8.85 -13.26 3.56
C LEU A 52 -9.98 -14.28 3.37
N PRO A 53 -10.30 -15.11 4.38
CA PRO A 53 -11.43 -16.05 4.30
C PRO A 53 -12.79 -15.34 4.11
N GLU A 54 -12.88 -14.08 4.52
CA GLU A 54 -14.04 -13.22 4.29
C GLU A 54 -14.22 -12.83 2.83
N LEU A 55 -13.16 -12.90 2.00
CA LEU A 55 -13.23 -12.61 0.57
C LEU A 55 -13.24 -13.88 -0.29
N ASP A 56 -12.85 -15.03 0.28
CA ASP A 56 -12.76 -16.29 -0.45
C ASP A 56 -14.11 -16.71 -1.07
N CYS A 57 -14.05 -17.32 -2.25
CA CYS A 57 -15.21 -17.73 -3.01
C CYS A 57 -16.00 -18.84 -2.28
N SER A 58 -17.33 -18.74 -2.28
CA SER A 58 -18.23 -19.57 -1.45
C SER A 58 -18.32 -21.07 -1.84
N PHE A 59 -17.43 -21.59 -2.69
CA PHE A 59 -17.50 -22.97 -3.21
C PHE A 59 -16.48 -23.92 -2.60
N LEU A 60 -16.93 -25.15 -2.31
CA LEU A 60 -16.19 -26.18 -1.59
C LEU A 60 -15.21 -27.02 -2.41
N VAL A 61 -15.25 -26.98 -3.75
CA VAL A 61 -14.69 -28.10 -4.55
C VAL A 61 -13.54 -27.70 -5.49
N THR A 62 -13.43 -26.42 -5.88
CA THR A 62 -12.27 -25.92 -6.65
C THR A 62 -11.98 -24.49 -6.24
N GLN A 63 -10.95 -24.29 -5.42
CA GLN A 63 -10.41 -22.96 -5.16
C GLN A 63 -9.82 -22.45 -6.47
N LYS A 64 -10.43 -21.40 -7.03
CA LYS A 64 -9.86 -20.69 -8.18
C LYS A 64 -8.93 -19.62 -7.63
N ASP A 65 -7.73 -19.54 -8.19
CA ASP A 65 -6.76 -18.53 -7.79
C ASP A 65 -7.33 -17.11 -7.99
N ASN A 66 -7.12 -16.23 -7.00
CA ASN A 66 -7.55 -14.83 -7.01
C ASN A 66 -9.07 -14.61 -7.22
N CYS A 67 -9.89 -15.54 -6.71
CA CYS A 67 -11.34 -15.44 -6.72
C CYS A 67 -11.84 -14.70 -5.47
N ILE A 68 -12.67 -13.67 -5.67
CA ILE A 68 -13.33 -12.91 -4.61
C ILE A 68 -14.85 -13.02 -4.77
N ASP A 69 -15.54 -13.41 -3.70
CA ASP A 69 -17.00 -13.42 -3.66
C ASP A 69 -17.56 -11.99 -3.54
N LYS A 70 -18.35 -11.57 -4.53
CA LYS A 70 -18.91 -10.21 -4.58
C LYS A 70 -19.82 -9.92 -3.39
N LEU A 71 -20.64 -10.89 -2.98
CA LEU A 71 -21.57 -10.70 -1.88
C LEU A 71 -20.81 -10.51 -0.56
N LYS A 72 -19.80 -11.35 -0.30
CA LYS A 72 -19.00 -11.20 0.93
C LYS A 72 -18.18 -9.91 0.92
N MET A 73 -17.59 -9.55 -0.22
CA MET A 73 -16.87 -8.30 -0.42
C MET A 73 -17.72 -7.08 -0.07
N GLU A 74 -18.98 -7.03 -0.54
CA GLU A 74 -19.92 -5.95 -0.21
C GLU A 74 -20.27 -5.89 1.28
N GLN A 75 -20.46 -7.04 1.92
CA GLN A 75 -20.74 -7.08 3.37
C GLN A 75 -19.53 -6.65 4.19
N LEU A 76 -18.32 -7.05 3.78
CA LEU A 76 -17.08 -6.62 4.42
C LEU A 76 -16.90 -5.11 4.29
N ALA A 77 -17.11 -4.55 3.09
CA ALA A 77 -17.05 -3.11 2.87
C ALA A 77 -18.04 -2.35 3.78
N LYS A 78 -19.27 -2.85 3.91
CA LYS A 78 -20.28 -2.26 4.82
C LYS A 78 -19.85 -2.34 6.28
N LEU A 79 -19.31 -3.48 6.72
CA LEU A 79 -18.80 -3.67 8.08
C LEU A 79 -17.67 -2.66 8.38
N MET A 80 -16.71 -2.52 7.45
CA MET A 80 -15.57 -1.62 7.59
C MET A 80 -15.97 -0.15 7.59
N ALA A 81 -17.04 0.21 6.86
CA ALA A 81 -17.56 1.58 6.84
C ALA A 81 -18.37 1.94 8.09
N GLN A 82 -18.98 0.95 8.76
CA GLN A 82 -19.88 1.17 9.90
C GLN A 82 -19.23 0.95 11.26
N ASN A 83 -18.16 0.14 11.34
CA ASN A 83 -17.58 -0.29 12.59
C ASN A 83 -16.07 -0.02 12.66
N ASP A 84 -15.70 1.02 13.39
CA ASP A 84 -14.30 1.39 13.60
C ASP A 84 -13.49 0.30 14.32
N ASN A 85 -14.12 -0.53 15.15
CA ASN A 85 -13.42 -1.64 15.81
C ASN A 85 -13.00 -2.70 14.80
N ALA A 86 -13.87 -3.01 13.82
CA ALA A 86 -13.50 -3.91 12.74
C ALA A 86 -12.30 -3.35 11.96
N LYS A 87 -12.28 -2.04 11.69
CA LYS A 87 -11.12 -1.40 11.04
C LYS A 87 -9.83 -1.53 11.88
N GLN A 88 -9.92 -1.46 13.20
CA GLN A 88 -8.79 -1.66 14.11
C GLN A 88 -8.30 -3.12 14.13
N ASP A 89 -9.20 -4.09 14.10
CA ASP A 89 -8.85 -5.52 14.09
C ASP A 89 -7.99 -5.88 12.85
N TYR A 90 -8.25 -5.25 11.71
CA TYR A 90 -7.50 -5.44 10.47
C TYR A 90 -6.28 -4.50 10.33
N PHE A 91 -6.10 -3.54 11.25
CA PHE A 91 -4.97 -2.61 11.20
C PHE A 91 -3.63 -3.33 11.30
N ALA A 92 -3.53 -4.39 12.10
CA ALA A 92 -2.31 -5.19 12.20
C ALA A 92 -1.90 -5.83 10.87
N GLN A 93 -2.85 -6.06 9.96
CA GLN A 93 -2.61 -6.68 8.67
C GLN A 93 -2.35 -5.65 7.57
N PHE A 94 -3.11 -4.55 7.55
CA PHE A 94 -3.15 -3.58 6.45
C PHE A 94 -2.49 -2.23 6.75
N GLY A 95 -2.35 -1.86 8.02
CA GLY A 95 -1.72 -0.61 8.44
C GLY A 95 -2.37 0.63 7.84
N PHE A 96 -1.55 1.57 7.36
CA PHE A 96 -1.98 2.76 6.66
C PHE A 96 -2.12 2.48 5.16
N ALA A 97 -3.24 1.87 4.79
CA ALA A 97 -3.53 1.52 3.41
C ALA A 97 -4.98 1.82 3.04
N LYS A 98 -5.22 1.95 1.74
CA LYS A 98 -6.54 2.00 1.12
C LYS A 98 -6.64 0.88 0.08
N ILE A 99 -7.60 -0.01 0.28
CA ILE A 99 -7.87 -1.16 -0.59
C ILE A 99 -9.18 -0.89 -1.31
N THR A 100 -9.12 -0.81 -2.63
CA THR A 100 -10.30 -0.65 -3.49
C THR A 100 -10.40 -1.80 -4.46
N VAL A 101 -11.63 -2.16 -4.81
CA VAL A 101 -11.92 -3.19 -5.80
C VAL A 101 -12.83 -2.60 -6.86
N GLY A 102 -12.38 -2.65 -8.11
CA GLY A 102 -13.16 -2.20 -9.26
C GLY A 102 -13.44 -3.34 -10.22
N GLN A 103 -14.71 -3.59 -10.52
CA GLN A 103 -15.10 -4.48 -11.61
C GLN A 103 -14.80 -3.80 -12.95
N LYS A 104 -14.11 -4.49 -13.86
CA LYS A 104 -13.82 -4.00 -15.21
C LYS A 104 -14.67 -4.70 -16.27
N TYR A 105 -15.10 -5.94 -16.02
CA TYR A 105 -15.99 -6.69 -16.89
C TYR A 105 -16.93 -7.62 -16.09
N PRO A 106 -18.20 -7.80 -16.47
CA PRO A 106 -18.94 -6.98 -17.44
C PRO A 106 -18.93 -5.52 -16.99
N VAL A 107 -19.03 -4.59 -17.95
CA VAL A 107 -19.04 -3.15 -17.64
C VAL A 107 -20.27 -2.88 -16.78
N SER A 108 -20.03 -2.60 -15.50
CA SER A 108 -21.05 -2.20 -14.54
C SER A 108 -20.85 -0.74 -14.22
N ASP A 109 -21.93 0.02 -14.10
CA ASP A 109 -21.90 1.39 -13.57
C ASP A 109 -21.57 1.43 -12.06
N GLU A 110 -21.42 0.26 -11.43
CA GLU A 110 -21.02 0.14 -10.05
C GLU A 110 -19.59 0.68 -9.86
N SER A 111 -19.53 1.75 -9.07
CA SER A 111 -18.32 2.44 -8.66
C SER A 111 -17.33 1.52 -7.95
N GLU A 112 -16.05 1.89 -7.99
CA GLU A 112 -15.00 1.28 -7.18
C GLU A 112 -15.44 1.13 -5.71
N LEU A 113 -15.45 -0.11 -5.22
CA LEU A 113 -15.82 -0.42 -3.85
C LEU A 113 -14.59 -0.25 -2.95
N VAL A 114 -14.70 0.57 -1.91
CA VAL A 114 -13.65 0.73 -0.91
C VAL A 114 -13.83 -0.35 0.16
N LEU A 115 -12.92 -1.32 0.19
CA LEU A 115 -12.93 -2.40 1.18
C LEU A 115 -12.36 -1.94 2.52
N TYR A 116 -11.24 -1.22 2.47
CA TYR A 116 -10.52 -0.73 3.64
C TYR A 116 -9.94 0.63 3.32
N SER A 117 -10.02 1.57 4.25
CA SER A 117 -9.42 2.90 4.06
C SER A 117 -8.94 3.44 5.39
N ASN A 118 -7.62 3.43 5.58
CA ASN A 118 -6.96 4.03 6.71
C ASN A 118 -5.84 4.96 6.23
N VAL A 119 -6.25 6.14 5.78
CA VAL A 119 -5.33 7.19 5.33
C VAL A 119 -4.85 7.97 6.56
N PRO A 120 -3.54 8.14 6.76
CA PRO A 120 -3.04 8.97 7.84
C PRO A 120 -3.46 10.42 7.62
N SER A 121 -4.08 11.01 8.63
CA SER A 121 -4.54 12.38 8.60
C SER A 121 -4.05 13.16 9.81
N GLU A 122 -3.75 14.43 9.59
CA GLU A 122 -3.34 15.38 10.62
C GLU A 122 -4.36 16.51 10.67
N ILE A 123 -4.85 16.84 11.86
CA ILE A 123 -5.74 17.99 12.05
C ILE A 123 -4.87 19.25 12.03
N ARG A 124 -5.08 20.11 11.04
CA ARG A 124 -4.42 21.42 10.93
C ARG A 124 -5.43 22.53 11.11
N THR A 125 -5.16 23.43 12.06
CA THR A 125 -5.97 24.63 12.26
C THR A 125 -5.54 25.71 11.27
N VAL A 126 -6.33 25.96 10.23
CA VAL A 126 -6.08 27.01 9.25
C VAL A 126 -7.10 28.13 9.47
N GLY A 127 -6.64 29.26 9.99
CA GLY A 127 -7.50 30.42 10.27
C GLY A 127 -8.56 30.18 11.35
N GLY A 128 -8.25 29.35 12.36
CA GLY A 128 -9.17 29.02 13.46
C GLY A 128 -10.17 27.90 13.15
N VAL A 129 -10.11 27.29 11.94
CA VAL A 129 -10.92 26.13 11.56
C VAL A 129 -10.04 24.89 11.49
N GLU A 130 -10.39 23.85 12.23
CA GLU A 130 -9.75 22.54 12.15
C GLU A 130 -10.11 21.86 10.82
N ARG A 131 -9.11 21.50 10.04
CA ARG A 131 -9.26 20.72 8.82
C ARG A 131 -8.37 19.49 8.87
N GLU A 132 -8.95 18.36 8.53
CA GLU A 132 -8.23 17.12 8.34
C GLU A 132 -7.43 17.20 7.02
N VAL A 133 -6.11 17.14 7.13
CA VAL A 133 -5.20 17.19 5.98
C VAL A 133 -4.46 15.86 5.93
N GLU A 134 -4.43 15.22 4.77
CA GLU A 134 -3.70 13.96 4.60
C GLU A 134 -2.20 14.19 4.88
N SER A 135 -1.65 13.37 5.78
CA SER A 135 -0.27 13.50 6.28
C SER A 135 0.56 12.29 5.86
N PHE A 136 0.93 12.24 4.58
CA PHE A 136 1.85 11.23 4.06
C PHE A 136 2.92 11.85 3.17
N THR A 137 4.09 11.23 3.14
CA THR A 137 5.23 11.64 2.31
C THR A 137 5.12 11.02 0.92
N SER A 138 4.64 9.79 0.84
CA SER A 138 4.49 9.07 -0.43
C SER A 138 3.28 8.16 -0.46
N ARG A 139 2.75 7.95 -1.67
CA ARG A 139 1.68 7.00 -1.97
C ARG A 139 2.18 5.99 -3.00
N LEU A 140 2.11 4.72 -2.66
CA LEU A 140 2.45 3.62 -3.56
C LEU A 140 1.18 2.87 -3.93
N VAL A 141 1.00 2.61 -5.22
CA VAL A 141 -0.20 1.95 -5.74
C VAL A 141 0.21 0.64 -6.40
N THR A 142 -0.36 -0.47 -5.93
CA THR A 142 -0.21 -1.79 -6.55
C THR A 142 -1.57 -2.28 -7.00
N GLN A 143 -1.62 -2.81 -8.22
CA GLN A 143 -2.84 -3.36 -8.82
C GLN A 143 -2.65 -4.85 -9.09
N SER A 144 -3.70 -5.64 -8.85
CA SER A 144 -3.70 -7.06 -9.19
C SER A 144 -5.03 -7.46 -9.81
N PRO A 145 -5.03 -8.26 -10.89
CA PRO A 145 -6.26 -8.77 -11.47
C PRO A 145 -6.90 -9.80 -10.54
N ILE A 146 -8.22 -9.78 -10.47
CA ILE A 146 -9.02 -10.70 -9.66
C ILE A 146 -10.24 -11.19 -10.45
N LEU A 147 -10.75 -12.34 -10.07
CA LEU A 147 -12.04 -12.84 -10.52
C LEU A 147 -13.09 -12.46 -9.47
N LEU A 148 -14.11 -11.73 -9.88
CA LEU A 148 -15.26 -11.41 -9.05
C LEU A 148 -16.34 -12.45 -9.32
N TYR A 149 -16.79 -13.14 -8.28
CA TYR A 149 -17.82 -14.16 -8.40
C TYR A 149 -19.14 -13.66 -7.81
N ASP A 150 -20.21 -13.67 -8.61
CA ASP A 150 -21.57 -13.36 -8.17
C ASP A 150 -22.31 -14.65 -7.83
N ALA A 151 -22.44 -14.93 -6.52
CA ALA A 151 -23.09 -16.13 -6.01
C ALA A 151 -24.61 -16.21 -6.29
N ILE A 152 -25.26 -15.08 -6.61
CA ILE A 152 -26.70 -15.04 -6.90
C ILE A 152 -26.95 -15.39 -8.37
N ARG A 153 -26.10 -14.89 -9.27
CA ARG A 153 -26.24 -15.07 -10.72
C ARG A 153 -25.44 -16.25 -11.26
N ASP A 154 -24.52 -16.81 -10.48
CA ASP A 154 -23.55 -17.82 -10.90
C ASP A 154 -22.69 -17.34 -12.09
N GLU A 155 -22.26 -16.08 -12.02
CA GLU A 155 -21.49 -15.41 -13.07
C GLU A 155 -20.14 -14.94 -12.55
N TYR A 156 -19.15 -14.89 -13.46
CA TYR A 156 -17.83 -14.35 -13.19
C TYR A 156 -17.64 -13.00 -13.87
N GLY A 157 -17.13 -12.05 -13.10
CA GLY A 157 -16.58 -10.79 -13.58
C GLY A 157 -15.05 -10.78 -13.48
N PHE A 158 -14.43 -9.92 -14.27
CA PHE A 158 -13.04 -9.56 -14.13
C PHE A 158 -12.94 -8.22 -13.41
N GLY A 159 -12.12 -8.16 -12.37
CA GLY A 159 -11.88 -6.96 -11.58
C GLY A 159 -10.40 -6.70 -11.39
N VAL A 160 -10.11 -5.55 -10.81
CA VAL A 160 -8.78 -5.17 -10.34
C VAL A 160 -8.91 -4.76 -8.89
N ILE A 161 -8.11 -5.39 -8.02
CA ILE A 161 -7.87 -4.90 -6.68
C ILE A 161 -6.73 -3.90 -6.73
N GLU A 162 -6.95 -2.71 -6.19
CA GLU A 162 -5.95 -1.67 -6.04
C GLU A 162 -5.65 -1.46 -4.56
N VAL A 163 -4.38 -1.53 -4.20
CA VAL A 163 -3.88 -1.26 -2.86
C VAL A 163 -2.98 -0.04 -2.91
N SER A 164 -3.42 1.02 -2.23
CA SER A 164 -2.64 2.23 -2.00
C SER A 164 -2.06 2.20 -0.59
N VAL A 165 -0.73 2.19 -0.45
CA VAL A 165 -0.04 2.27 0.85
C VAL A 165 0.50 3.69 1.06
N TYR A 166 0.32 4.20 2.27
CA TYR A 166 0.75 5.54 2.67
C TYR A 166 1.94 5.44 3.64
N VAL A 167 3.02 6.17 3.33
CA VAL A 167 4.27 6.25 4.13
C VAL A 167 4.54 7.69 4.51
#